data_AF-A0A2V9GFR6-F1
#
_entry.id   AF-A0A2V9GFR6-F1
#
_cell.length_a   1.000
_cell.length_b   1.000
_cell.length_c   1.000
_cell.angle_alpha   90.00
_cell.angle_beta   90.00
_cell.angle_gamma   90.00
#
_symmetry.space_group_name_H-M   'P 1'
#
loop_
_entity.id
_entity.type
_entity.pdbx_description
1 polymer ?
#
loop_
_entity_poly.entity_id
_entity_poly.type
_entity_poly.pdbx_seq_one_letter_code
_entity_poly.pdbx_strand_id
1 'polypeptide(L)'
;MIKNGELTVISASSSKGLTIVVWVLQVLTGCLFLFAGASKLFGVAEMVNFFAQVGFGQWLRYFFGVLEVGSAVTLFFPRQAFYGAVVLCVSLVGHIVIHAAVLHRPAAFLAFLLAVTLVIAYLRRPSANA
;
A
#
# COMPACT_ATOMS: atom_id res chain seq x y z
N MET A 1 22.87 -37.13 35.27
CA MET A 1 23.69 -36.28 34.37
C MET A 1 23.46 -36.83 32.98
N ILE A 2 22.46 -36.37 32.21
CA ILE A 2 22.44 -35.15 31.39
C ILE A 2 21.00 -34.57 31.38
N LYS A 3 20.88 -33.26 31.68
CA LYS A 3 19.71 -32.40 31.40
C LYS A 3 19.73 -32.01 29.91
N ASN A 4 18.57 -31.62 29.37
CA ASN A 4 18.33 -30.69 28.24
C ASN A 4 17.49 -31.30 27.11
N GLY A 5 16.17 -31.11 27.21
CA GLY A 5 15.21 -31.43 26.14
C GLY A 5 13.96 -30.54 26.15
N GLU A 6 13.90 -29.51 26.98
CA GLU A 6 12.87 -28.47 26.87
C GLU A 6 13.29 -27.52 25.75
N LEU A 7 13.02 -27.94 24.51
CA LEU A 7 12.74 -26.99 23.44
C LEU A 7 11.55 -26.18 23.94
N THR A 8 11.87 -25.05 24.55
CA THR A 8 10.94 -23.96 24.83
C THR A 8 10.37 -23.56 23.49
N VAL A 9 9.30 -24.24 23.10
CA VAL A 9 8.42 -23.83 22.02
C VAL A 9 8.02 -22.42 22.43
N ILE A 10 8.63 -21.42 21.77
CA ILE A 10 8.30 -20.02 21.99
C ILE A 10 6.82 -19.94 21.69
N SER A 11 6.01 -19.93 22.75
CA SER A 11 4.57 -19.83 22.67
C SER A 11 4.27 -18.62 21.82
N ALA A 12 3.73 -18.85 20.63
CA ALA A 12 3.40 -17.81 19.66
C ALA A 12 2.23 -16.99 20.20
N SER A 13 2.49 -16.09 21.14
CA SER A 13 1.52 -15.18 21.75
C SER A 13 1.23 -13.98 20.85
N SER A 14 0.90 -14.16 19.56
CA SER A 14 0.43 -13.01 18.75
C SER A 14 -0.46 -13.39 17.57
N SER A 15 -1.68 -13.89 17.83
CA SER A 15 -2.76 -13.85 16.84
C SER A 15 -3.51 -12.51 16.86
N LYS A 16 -3.72 -11.93 18.06
CA LYS A 16 -4.49 -10.69 18.23
C LYS A 16 -3.67 -9.43 17.97
N GLY A 17 -2.45 -9.34 18.49
CA GLY A 17 -1.58 -8.16 18.33
C GLY A 17 -1.23 -7.90 16.87
N LEU A 18 -0.78 -8.93 16.14
CA LEU A 18 -0.51 -8.84 14.71
C LEU A 18 -1.75 -8.41 13.91
N THR A 19 -2.93 -8.93 14.25
CA THR A 19 -4.19 -8.56 13.59
C THR A 19 -4.51 -7.07 13.78
N ILE A 20 -4.31 -6.54 14.99
CA ILE A 20 -4.49 -5.10 15.28
C ILE A 20 -3.50 -4.26 14.48
N VAL A 21 -2.22 -4.64 14.47
CA VAL A 21 -1.18 -3.92 13.70
C VAL A 21 -1.53 -3.86 12.22
N VAL A 22 -1.96 -4.99 11.63
CA VAL A 22 -2.37 -5.03 10.21
C VAL A 22 -3.57 -4.12 9.95
N TRP A 23 -4.55 -4.12 10.85
CA TRP A 23 -5.70 -3.22 10.75
C TRP A 23 -5.30 -1.74 10.81
N VAL A 24 -4.41 -1.38 11.72
CA VAL A 24 -3.89 -0.01 11.83
C VAL A 24 -3.16 0.38 10.55
N LEU A 25 -2.27 -0.48 10.03
CA LEU A 25 -1.57 -0.24 8.78
C LEU A 25 -2.54 -0.08 7.60
N GLN A 26 -3.57 -0.93 7.50
CA GLN A 26 -4.59 -0.82 6.47
C GLN A 26 -5.35 0.51 6.51
N VAL A 27 -5.80 0.92 7.69
CA VAL A 27 -6.55 2.18 7.85
C VAL A 27 -5.65 3.37 7.52
N LEU A 28 -4.41 3.39 8.01
CA LEU A 28 -3.47 4.47 7.73
C LEU A 28 -3.12 4.55 6.24
N THR A 29 -2.74 3.43 5.62
CA THR A 29 -2.45 3.36 4.18
C THR A 29 -3.68 3.69 3.36
N GLY A 30 -4.85 3.16 3.73
CA GLY A 30 -6.13 3.44 3.08
C GLY A 30 -6.47 4.92 3.11
N CYS A 31 -6.47 5.56 4.28
CA CYS A 31 -6.74 6.99 4.40
C CYS A 31 -5.75 7.85 3.62
N LEU A 32 -4.45 7.51 3.67
CA LEU A 32 -3.41 8.25 2.95
C LEU A 32 -3.63 8.21 1.43
N PHE A 33 -3.87 7.02 0.88
CA PHE A 33 -4.09 6.87 -0.56
C PHE A 33 -5.48 7.32 -1.01
N LEU A 34 -6.49 7.25 -0.14
CA LEU A 34 -7.78 7.85 -0.41
C LEU A 34 -7.64 9.36 -0.56
N PHE A 35 -6.91 10.01 0.35
CA PHE A 35 -6.64 11.44 0.26
C PHE A 35 -5.77 11.80 -0.97
N ALA A 36 -4.70 11.05 -1.22
CA ALA A 36 -3.83 11.28 -2.36
C ALA A 36 -4.57 11.09 -3.71
N GLY A 37 -5.34 10.02 -3.83
CA GLY A 37 -6.13 9.71 -5.02
C GLY A 37 -7.29 10.68 -5.21
N ALA A 38 -8.01 11.02 -4.15
CA ALA A 38 -9.06 12.05 -4.19
C ALA A 38 -8.49 13.40 -4.62
N SER A 39 -7.33 13.80 -4.10
CA SER A 39 -6.65 15.04 -4.52
C SER A 39 -6.30 15.01 -6.01
N LYS A 40 -5.88 13.84 -6.52
CA LYS A 40 -5.68 13.64 -7.96
C LYS A 40 -7.00 13.75 -8.73
N LEU A 41 -8.12 13.23 -8.26
CA LEU A 41 -9.40 13.29 -9.00
C LEU A 41 -10.06 14.67 -8.96
N PHE A 42 -10.08 15.32 -7.80
CA PHE A 42 -10.63 16.66 -7.61
C PHE A 42 -9.78 17.77 -8.24
N GLY A 43 -8.60 17.44 -8.78
CA GLY A 43 -7.78 18.40 -9.52
C GLY A 43 -7.13 19.45 -8.62
N VAL A 44 -6.70 19.05 -7.42
CA VAL A 44 -5.90 19.92 -6.55
C VAL A 44 -4.69 20.43 -7.33
N ALA A 45 -4.43 21.74 -7.29
CA ALA A 45 -3.44 22.41 -8.14
C ALA A 45 -2.06 21.73 -8.13
N GLU A 46 -1.59 21.32 -6.94
CA GLU A 46 -0.34 20.57 -6.78
C GLU A 46 -0.29 19.28 -7.61
N MET A 47 -1.38 18.50 -7.62
CA MET A 47 -1.44 17.25 -8.38
C MET A 47 -1.53 17.53 -9.89
N VAL A 48 -2.30 18.54 -10.29
CA VAL A 48 -2.41 18.93 -11.71
C VAL A 48 -1.05 19.39 -12.26
N ASN A 49 -0.34 20.22 -11.49
CA ASN A 49 1.01 20.71 -11.82
C ASN A 49 2.04 19.57 -11.84
N PHE A 50 1.97 18.64 -10.88
CA PHE A 50 2.82 17.45 -10.86
C PHE A 50 2.67 16.65 -12.16
N PHE A 51 1.45 16.27 -12.54
CA PHE A 51 1.22 15.48 -13.75
C PHE A 51 1.46 16.28 -15.05
N ALA A 52 1.39 17.61 -15.00
CA ALA A 52 1.84 18.46 -16.11
C ALA A 52 3.36 18.36 -16.32
N GLN A 53 4.15 18.36 -15.23
CA GLN A 53 5.61 18.17 -15.28
C GLN A 53 6.00 16.77 -15.78
N VAL A 54 5.18 15.76 -15.50
CA VAL A 54 5.38 14.39 -15.98
C VAL A 54 5.28 14.30 -17.51
N GLY A 55 4.56 15.21 -18.18
CA GLY A 55 4.56 15.36 -19.65
C GLY A 55 3.68 14.37 -20.43
N PHE A 56 3.12 13.33 -19.79
CA PHE A 56 2.22 12.36 -20.43
C PHE A 56 0.76 12.81 -20.49
N GLY A 57 0.43 14.00 -19.98
CA GLY A 57 -0.91 14.58 -19.97
C GLY A 57 -1.75 14.22 -18.74
N GLN A 58 -2.92 14.88 -18.63
CA GLN A 58 -3.77 14.81 -17.44
C GLN A 58 -4.56 13.49 -17.30
N TRP A 59 -4.66 12.68 -18.36
CA TRP A 59 -5.31 11.37 -18.27
C TRP A 59 -4.58 10.45 -17.28
N LEU A 60 -3.25 10.56 -17.18
CA LEU A 60 -2.43 9.78 -16.24
C LEU A 60 -2.77 10.12 -14.79
N ARG A 61 -3.07 11.39 -14.50
CA ARG A 61 -3.56 11.84 -13.19
C ARG A 61 -4.85 11.11 -12.82
N TYR A 62 -5.81 11.08 -13.74
CA TYR A 62 -7.09 10.41 -13.50
C TYR A 62 -6.91 8.89 -13.36
N PHE A 63 -6.06 8.28 -14.18
CA PHE A 63 -5.75 6.85 -14.10
C PHE A 63 -5.22 6.45 -12.71
N PHE A 64 -4.17 7.11 -12.24
CA PHE A 64 -3.64 6.86 -10.89
C PHE A 64 -4.64 7.25 -9.80
N GLY A 65 -5.39 8.34 -9.97
CA GLY A 65 -6.41 8.75 -9.01
C GLY A 65 -7.50 7.69 -8.80
N VAL A 66 -8.02 7.09 -9.87
CA VAL A 66 -9.03 6.04 -9.79
C VAL A 66 -8.46 4.77 -9.15
N LEU A 67 -7.23 4.36 -9.53
CA LEU A 67 -6.59 3.19 -8.95
C LEU A 67 -6.32 3.35 -7.45
N GLU A 68 -5.81 4.51 -7.03
CA GLU A 68 -5.52 4.80 -5.62
C GLU A 68 -6.80 4.85 -4.79
N VAL A 69 -7.85 5.53 -5.25
CA VAL A 69 -9.14 5.60 -4.54
C VAL A 69 -9.78 4.22 -4.46
N GLY A 70 -9.87 3.48 -5.57
CA GLY A 70 -10.46 2.14 -5.60
C GLY A 70 -9.72 1.19 -4.66
N SER A 71 -8.38 1.20 -4.71
CA SER A 71 -7.55 0.38 -3.83
C SER A 71 -7.73 0.77 -2.36
N ALA A 72 -7.70 2.06 -2.05
CA ALA A 72 -7.88 2.56 -0.69
C ALA A 72 -9.23 2.17 -0.09
N VAL A 73 -10.31 2.25 -0.87
CA VAL A 73 -11.65 1.81 -0.42
C VAL A 73 -11.65 0.33 -0.07
N THR A 74 -11.07 -0.52 -0.93
CA THR A 74 -11.02 -1.97 -0.66
C THR A 74 -10.13 -2.34 0.54
N LEU A 75 -9.15 -1.52 0.92
CA LEU A 75 -8.31 -1.76 2.10
C LEU A 75 -9.10 -1.69 3.42
N PHE A 76 -10.20 -0.94 3.48
CA PHE A 76 -11.07 -0.89 4.67
C PHE A 76 -11.88 -2.17 4.87
N PHE A 77 -12.02 -3.00 3.82
CA PHE A 77 -12.71 -4.28 3.89
C PHE A 77 -11.68 -5.42 4.01
N PRO A 78 -11.48 -6.03 5.20
CA PRO A 78 -10.38 -6.98 5.42
C PRO A 78 -10.43 -8.21 4.51
N ARG A 79 -11.61 -8.59 3.99
CA ARG A 79 -11.79 -9.70 3.04
C ARG A 79 -11.30 -9.36 1.62
N GLN A 80 -11.32 -8.09 1.24
CA GLN A 80 -10.93 -7.59 -0.09
C GLN A 80 -9.58 -6.87 -0.10
N ALA A 81 -9.03 -6.60 1.08
CA ALA A 81 -7.80 -5.84 1.28
C ALA A 81 -6.59 -6.39 0.50
N PHE A 82 -6.52 -7.71 0.26
CA PHE A 82 -5.49 -8.29 -0.58
C PHE A 82 -5.50 -7.72 -2.01
N TYR A 83 -6.66 -7.71 -2.66
CA TYR A 83 -6.79 -7.22 -4.03
C TYR A 83 -6.47 -5.73 -4.12
N GLY A 84 -6.97 -4.94 -3.16
CA GLY A 84 -6.64 -3.53 -3.04
C GLY A 84 -5.16 -3.27 -2.87
N ALA A 85 -4.51 -3.99 -1.95
CA ALA A 85 -3.08 -3.85 -1.70
C ALA A 85 -2.25 -4.20 -2.96
N VAL A 86 -2.63 -5.24 -3.71
CA VAL A 86 -1.94 -5.61 -4.95
C VAL A 86 -2.04 -4.51 -6.01
N VAL A 87 -3.25 -3.99 -6.27
CA VAL A 87 -3.44 -2.89 -7.24
C VAL A 87 -2.69 -1.63 -6.80
N LEU A 88 -2.68 -1.37 -5.49
CA LEU A 88 -1.95 -0.24 -4.92
C LEU A 88 -0.43 -0.40 -5.04
N CYS A 89 0.11 -1.60 -4.85
CA CYS A 89 1.51 -1.91 -5.08
C CYS A 89 1.92 -1.63 -6.53
N VAL A 90 1.13 -2.07 -7.51
CA VAL A 90 1.39 -1.79 -8.93
C VAL A 90 1.39 -0.29 -9.20
N SER A 91 0.43 0.43 -8.61
CA SER A 91 0.33 1.89 -8.74
C SER A 91 1.54 2.62 -8.11
N LEU A 92 2.01 2.13 -6.96
CA LEU A 92 3.19 2.64 -6.26
C LEU A 92 4.48 2.43 -7.07
N VAL A 93 4.64 1.27 -7.72
CA VAL A 93 5.75 1.04 -8.64
C VAL A 93 5.72 2.05 -9.78
N GLY A 94 4.55 2.31 -10.38
CA GLY A 94 4.39 3.37 -11.38
C GLY A 94 4.81 4.75 -10.88
N HIS A 95 4.39 5.14 -9.68
CA HIS A 95 4.80 6.41 -9.08
C HIS A 95 6.30 6.49 -8.76
N ILE A 96 6.93 5.38 -8.36
CA ILE A 96 8.38 5.32 -8.13
C ILE A 96 9.12 5.52 -9.46
N VAL A 97 8.67 4.87 -10.54
CA VAL A 97 9.24 5.06 -11.88
C VAL A 97 9.09 6.51 -12.33
N ILE A 98 7.93 7.13 -12.14
CA ILE A 98 7.71 8.55 -12.47
C ILE A 98 8.67 9.45 -11.68
N HIS A 99 8.82 9.24 -10.37
CA HIS A 99 9.74 10.05 -9.57
C HIS A 99 11.19 9.84 -9.99
N ALA A 100 11.64 8.59 -10.11
CA ALA A 100 13.05 8.28 -10.34
C ALA A 100 13.49 8.54 -11.79
N ALA A 101 12.70 8.11 -12.77
CA ALA A 101 13.09 8.09 -14.18
C ALA A 101 12.56 9.29 -14.98
N VAL A 102 11.42 9.87 -14.61
CA VAL A 102 10.84 11.02 -15.33
C VAL A 102 11.24 12.32 -14.66
N LEU A 103 10.97 12.44 -13.35
CA LEU A 103 11.18 13.68 -12.60
C LEU A 103 12.56 13.79 -11.97
N HIS A 104 13.35 12.71 -11.92
CA HIS A 104 14.66 12.65 -11.28
C HIS A 104 14.64 13.13 -9.81
N ARG A 105 13.57 12.79 -9.09
CA ARG A 105 13.30 13.14 -7.70
C ARG A 105 13.43 11.92 -6.78
N PRO A 106 13.79 12.11 -5.50
CA PRO A 106 13.87 11.01 -4.54
C PRO A 106 12.51 10.35 -4.34
N ALA A 107 12.49 9.02 -4.38
CA ALA A 107 11.28 8.20 -4.24
C ALA A 107 11.24 7.39 -2.93
N ALA A 108 12.08 7.73 -1.94
CA ALA A 108 12.25 6.97 -0.70
C ALA A 108 10.94 6.79 0.07
N PHE A 109 10.12 7.85 0.16
CA PHE A 109 8.82 7.78 0.81
C PHE A 109 7.85 6.83 0.10
N LEU A 110 7.86 6.81 -1.24
CA LEU A 110 7.04 5.89 -2.02
C LEU A 110 7.51 4.44 -1.87
N ALA A 111 8.83 4.22 -1.84
CA ALA A 111 9.39 2.89 -1.60
C ALA A 111 9.01 2.36 -0.20
N PHE A 112 9.01 3.23 0.81
CA PHE A 112 8.51 2.90 2.14
C PHE A 112 7.02 2.51 2.11
N LEU A 113 6.17 3.30 1.46
CA LEU A 113 4.76 2.98 1.30
C LEU A 113 4.54 1.67 0.54
N LEU A 114 5.36 1.37 -0.46
CA LEU A 114 5.33 0.10 -1.19
C LEU A 114 5.65 -1.06 -0.25
N ALA A 115 6.70 -0.94 0.58
CA ALA A 115 7.04 -1.96 1.55
C ALA A 115 5.89 -2.22 2.55
N VAL A 116 5.28 -1.16 3.09
CA VAL A 116 4.11 -1.27 3.99
C VAL A 116 2.94 -1.96 3.28
N THR A 117 2.65 -1.57 2.04
CA THR A 117 1.53 -2.12 1.27
C THR A 117 1.77 -3.59 0.91
N LEU A 118 3.02 -3.98 0.61
CA LEU A 118 3.41 -5.38 0.42
C LEU A 118 3.23 -6.21 1.69
N VAL A 119 3.55 -5.66 2.86
CA VAL A 119 3.30 -6.33 4.14
C VAL A 119 1.79 -6.56 4.34
N ILE A 120 0.95 -5.56 4.04
CA ILE A 120 -0.51 -5.71 4.09
C ILE A 120 -0.97 -6.82 3.12
N ALA A 121 -0.51 -6.80 1.87
CA ALA A 121 -0.86 -7.82 0.88
C ALA A 121 -0.44 -9.22 1.34
N TYR A 122 0.78 -9.37 1.87
CA TYR A 122 1.30 -10.64 2.35
C TYR A 122 0.48 -11.18 3.53
N LEU A 123 0.12 -10.33 4.50
CA LEU A 123 -0.62 -10.74 5.70
C LEU A 123 -2.12 -10.93 5.46
N ARG A 124 -2.68 -10.35 4.40
CA ARG A 124 -4.10 -10.52 4.00
C ARG A 124 -4.29 -11.51 2.85
N ARG A 125 -3.24 -12.20 2.41
CA ARG A 125 -3.33 -13.20 1.32
C ARG A 125 -4.41 -14.24 1.64
N PRO A 126 -5.31 -14.57 0.69
CA PRO A 126 -6.25 -15.66 0.87
C PRO A 126 -5.48 -16.96 1.15
N SER A 127 -5.78 -17.63 2.26
CA SER A 127 -5.23 -18.96 2.52
C SER A 127 -5.80 -19.93 1.49
N ALA A 128 -4.94 -20.65 0.78
CA ALA A 128 -5.29 -21.55 -0.33
C ALA A 128 -6.01 -22.85 0.11
N ASN A 129 -6.68 -22.87 1.26
CA ASN A 129 -7.43 -24.01 1.74
C ASN A 129 -8.92 -23.75 1.48
N ALA A 130 -9.37 -24.14 0.29
CA ALA A 130 -10.77 -24.33 -0.08
C ALA A 130 -10.99 -25.82 -0.37
#